data_AF-A0A970CM96-F1
#
_entry.id   AF-A0A970CM96-F1
#
_cell.length_a   1.000
_cell.length_b   1.000
_cell.length_c   1.000
_cell.angle_alpha   90.00
_cell.angle_beta   90.00
_cell.angle_gamma   90.00
#
_symmetry.space_group_name_H-M   'P 1'
#
loop_
_entity.id
_entity.type
_entity.pdbx_description
1 polymer ?
#
loop_
_entity_poly.entity_id
_entity_poly.type
_entity_poly.pdbx_seq_one_letter_code
_entity_poly.pdbx_strand_id
1 'polypeptide(L)'
;MNHSSKSRYFLVELLVNCLLFAIAAAICIAIFAHGNITGKKSTALSMAVAEAQNVAESVKAAEGDLQTLDTLLDAGEKGGVYILRYDADWQRLPAGADSVYELRAVITVDEKNMLQADISVTDRAETIYTLRVLRYLGAKNGRKI
;
A
#
# COMPACT_ATOMS: atom_id res chain seq x y z
N MET A 1 -37.91 39.11 48.31
CA MET A 1 -36.43 39.10 48.38
C MET A 1 -35.89 38.20 47.27
N ASN A 2 -34.99 38.74 46.44
CA ASN A 2 -34.74 38.30 45.07
C ASN A 2 -33.91 37.01 45.01
N HIS A 3 -34.55 35.88 44.65
CA HIS A 3 -33.93 34.57 44.50
C HIS A 3 -33.25 34.35 43.12
N SER A 4 -33.12 35.39 42.30
CA SER A 4 -32.65 35.29 40.91
C SER A 4 -31.13 35.20 40.75
N SER A 5 -30.34 35.45 41.81
CA SER A 5 -28.89 35.57 41.69
C SER A 5 -28.16 34.22 41.75
N LYS A 6 -28.58 33.28 42.61
CA LYS A 6 -27.92 31.96 42.77
C LYS A 6 -28.15 31.02 41.57
N SER A 7 -29.35 31.06 40.97
CA SER A 7 -29.69 30.25 39.79
C SER A 7 -28.86 30.63 38.55
N ARG A 8 -28.50 31.92 38.39
CA ARG A 8 -27.66 32.38 37.27
C ARG A 8 -26.24 31.83 37.34
N TYR A 9 -25.63 31.77 38.53
CA TYR A 9 -24.27 31.23 38.67
C TYR A 9 -24.22 29.72 38.42
N PHE A 10 -25.23 28.97 38.88
CA PHE A 10 -25.36 27.54 38.59
C PHE A 10 -25.51 27.26 37.09
N LEU A 11 -26.33 28.04 36.39
CA LEU A 11 -26.51 27.90 34.94
C LEU A 11 -25.22 28.23 34.17
N VAL A 12 -24.45 29.24 34.59
CA VAL A 12 -23.15 29.56 34.00
C VAL A 12 -22.14 28.43 34.24
N GLU A 13 -22.10 27.86 35.44
CA GLU A 13 -21.22 26.74 35.77
C GLU A 13 -21.53 25.50 34.94
N LEU A 14 -22.82 25.14 34.80
CA LEU A 14 -23.24 24.05 33.94
C LEU A 14 -22.86 24.31 32.47
N LEU A 15 -23.05 25.54 31.97
CA LEU A 15 -22.69 25.91 30.61
C LEU A 15 -21.19 25.78 30.37
N VAL A 16 -20.36 26.24 31.32
CA VAL A 16 -18.90 26.10 31.25
C VAL A 16 -18.50 24.63 31.25
N ASN A 17 -19.11 23.79 32.10
CA ASN A 17 -18.84 22.35 32.12
C ASN A 17 -19.25 21.67 30.81
N CYS A 18 -20.41 22.02 30.25
CA CYS A 18 -20.84 21.54 28.94
C CYS A 18 -19.88 21.98 27.82
N LEU A 19 -19.37 23.21 27.88
CA LEU A 19 -18.41 23.74 26.91
C LEU A 19 -17.07 23.00 26.99
N LEU A 20 -16.55 22.77 28.20
CA LEU A 20 -15.32 22.00 28.41
C LEU A 20 -15.47 20.56 27.91
N PHE A 21 -16.61 19.93 28.19
CA PHE A 21 -16.90 18.58 27.69
C PHE A 21 -16.98 18.56 26.16
N ALA A 22 -17.62 19.55 25.54
CA ALA A 22 -17.71 19.66 24.09
C ALA A 22 -16.32 19.84 23.44
N ILE A 23 -15.46 20.68 24.02
CA ILE A 23 -14.08 20.87 23.53
C ILE A 23 -13.28 19.58 23.65
N ALA A 24 -13.35 18.91 24.81
CA ALA A 24 -12.67 17.64 25.01
C ALA A 24 -13.14 16.58 24.01
N ALA A 25 -14.46 16.45 23.81
CA ALA A 25 -15.03 15.52 22.82
C ALA A 25 -14.54 15.82 21.39
N ALA A 26 -14.50 17.10 21.00
CA ALA A 26 -13.99 17.50 19.69
C ALA A 26 -12.51 17.13 19.48
N ILE A 27 -11.67 17.36 20.50
CA ILE A 27 -10.25 16.97 20.47
C ILE A 27 -10.10 15.46 20.35
N CYS A 28 -10.85 14.68 21.14
CA CYS A 28 -10.80 13.22 21.10
C CYS A 28 -11.20 12.68 19.72
N ILE A 29 -12.26 13.21 19.11
CA ILE A 29 -12.70 12.82 17.76
C ILE A 29 -11.63 13.18 16.73
N ALA A 30 -11.02 14.36 16.83
CA ALA A 30 -9.97 14.79 15.91
C ALA A 30 -8.76 13.85 15.98
N ILE A 31 -8.26 13.55 17.18
CA ILE A 31 -7.13 12.63 17.38
C ILE A 31 -7.46 11.24 16.82
N PHE A 32 -8.66 10.72 17.09
CA PHE A 32 -9.09 9.43 16.58
C PHE A 32 -9.17 9.41 15.05
N ALA A 33 -9.73 10.45 14.43
CA ALA A 33 -9.81 10.57 12.98
C ALA A 33 -8.40 10.60 12.35
N HIS A 34 -7.48 11.38 12.93
CA HIS A 34 -6.08 11.42 12.49
C HIS A 34 -5.40 10.06 12.65
N GLY A 35 -5.59 9.39 13.79
CA GLY A 35 -5.04 8.05 14.04
C GLY A 35 -5.54 7.02 13.05
N ASN A 36 -6.84 7.04 12.71
CA ASN A 36 -7.42 6.14 11.72
C ASN A 36 -6.86 6.38 10.30
N ILE A 37 -6.69 7.64 9.89
CA ILE A 37 -6.08 7.95 8.58
C ILE A 37 -4.63 7.47 8.52
N THR A 38 -3.85 7.76 9.57
CA THR A 38 -2.46 7.28 9.68
C THR A 38 -2.39 5.76 9.71
N GLY A 39 -3.29 5.10 10.45
CA GLY A 39 -3.41 3.65 10.51
C GLY A 39 -3.65 3.04 9.13
N LYS A 40 -4.62 3.57 8.36
CA LYS A 40 -4.89 3.14 6.99
C LYS A 40 -3.67 3.28 6.08
N LYS A 41 -2.95 4.40 6.16
CA LYS A 41 -1.70 4.60 5.41
C LYS A 41 -0.62 3.58 5.81
N SER A 42 -0.47 3.31 7.11
CA SER A 42 0.48 2.30 7.59
C SER A 42 0.12 0.91 7.08
N THR A 43 -1.16 0.51 7.14
CA THR A 43 -1.62 -0.77 6.61
C THR A 43 -1.37 -0.87 5.11
N ALA A 44 -1.71 0.17 4.35
CA ALA A 44 -1.46 0.21 2.91
C ALA A 44 0.04 0.07 2.58
N LEU A 45 0.92 0.76 3.33
CA LEU A 45 2.36 0.62 3.17
C LEU A 45 2.85 -0.80 3.53
N SER A 46 2.39 -1.37 4.64
CA SER A 46 2.78 -2.72 5.05
C SER A 46 2.40 -3.78 4.01
N MET A 47 1.17 -3.68 3.48
CA MET A 47 0.70 -4.57 2.43
C MET A 47 1.46 -4.33 1.11
N ALA A 48 1.72 -3.07 0.74
CA ALA A 48 2.51 -2.74 -0.44
C ALA A 48 3.91 -3.37 -0.39
N VAL A 49 4.57 -3.33 0.78
CA VAL A 49 5.87 -3.97 0.99
C VAL A 49 5.76 -5.49 0.84
N ALA A 50 4.77 -6.11 1.49
CA ALA A 50 4.58 -7.56 1.45
C ALA A 50 4.32 -8.07 0.01
N GLU A 51 3.43 -7.42 -0.72
CA GLU A 51 3.11 -7.80 -2.11
C GLU A 51 4.30 -7.55 -3.05
N ALA A 52 5.01 -6.43 -2.89
CA ALA A 52 6.22 -6.17 -3.68
C ALA A 52 7.32 -7.22 -3.41
N GLN A 53 7.47 -7.66 -2.17
CA GLN A 53 8.40 -8.73 -1.80
C GLN A 53 7.98 -10.08 -2.38
N ASN A 54 6.70 -10.42 -2.32
CA ASN A 54 6.17 -11.64 -2.92
C ASN A 54 6.45 -11.71 -4.43
N VAL A 55 6.24 -10.60 -5.15
CA VAL A 55 6.59 -10.51 -6.57
C VAL A 55 8.10 -10.61 -6.78
N ALA A 56 8.91 -9.93 -5.96
CA ALA A 56 10.36 -10.04 -6.02
C ALA A 56 10.87 -11.48 -5.81
N GLU A 57 10.24 -12.23 -4.91
CA GLU A 57 10.54 -13.64 -4.66
C GLU A 57 10.10 -14.53 -5.81
N SER A 58 8.93 -14.26 -6.40
CA SER A 58 8.47 -14.96 -7.61
C SER A 58 9.43 -14.75 -8.79
N VAL A 59 9.91 -13.51 -8.99
CA VAL A 59 10.93 -13.19 -10.00
C VAL A 59 12.24 -13.94 -9.73
N LYS A 60 12.66 -14.00 -8.46
CA LYS A 60 13.85 -14.78 -8.07
C LYS A 60 13.63 -16.28 -8.32
N ALA A 61 12.48 -16.82 -7.98
CA ALA A 61 12.16 -18.24 -8.15
C ALA A 61 12.07 -18.66 -9.63
N ALA A 62 11.63 -17.77 -10.51
CA ALA A 62 11.53 -18.04 -11.94
C ALA A 62 12.88 -18.11 -12.65
N GLU A 63 13.98 -17.65 -12.03
CA GLU A 63 15.35 -17.70 -12.58
C GLU A 63 15.51 -17.13 -14.00
N GLY A 64 14.68 -16.14 -14.36
CA GLY A 64 14.69 -15.52 -15.69
C GLY A 64 13.77 -16.18 -16.72
N ASP A 65 13.04 -17.24 -16.36
CA ASP A 65 11.96 -17.78 -17.18
C ASP A 65 10.66 -16.97 -16.98
N LEU A 66 10.33 -16.15 -17.97
CA LEU A 66 9.13 -15.32 -17.96
C LEU A 66 7.83 -16.16 -18.03
N GLN A 67 7.84 -17.37 -18.59
CA GLN A 67 6.63 -18.21 -18.63
C GLN A 67 6.30 -18.78 -17.26
N THR A 68 7.31 -19.25 -16.54
CA THR A 68 7.17 -19.67 -15.14
C THR A 68 6.69 -18.50 -14.29
N LEU A 69 7.22 -17.30 -14.52
CA LEU A 69 6.80 -16.12 -13.77
C LEU A 69 5.34 -15.71 -14.06
N ASP A 70 4.90 -15.74 -15.31
CA ASP A 70 3.51 -15.47 -15.68
C ASP A 70 2.54 -16.42 -14.97
N THR A 71 2.92 -17.70 -14.88
CA THR A 71 2.15 -18.72 -14.15
C THR A 71 2.12 -18.45 -12.64
N LEU A 72 3.26 -18.09 -12.05
CA LEU A 72 3.35 -17.79 -10.60
C LEU A 72 2.58 -16.53 -10.23
N LEU A 73 2.64 -15.53 -11.10
CA LEU A 73 1.95 -14.28 -10.86
C LEU A 73 0.48 -14.38 -11.22
N ASP A 74 0.03 -15.27 -12.13
CA ASP A 74 -1.35 -15.28 -12.65
C ASP A 74 -1.80 -13.86 -13.06
N ALA A 75 -0.90 -13.15 -13.74
CA ALA A 75 -1.06 -11.76 -14.14
C ALA A 75 -0.72 -11.65 -15.62
N GLY A 76 -1.65 -11.19 -16.45
CA GLY A 76 -1.42 -11.10 -17.89
C GLY A 76 -0.17 -10.27 -18.22
N GLU A 77 0.85 -10.94 -18.74
CA GLU A 77 2.09 -10.34 -19.21
C GLU A 77 1.86 -9.46 -20.45
N LYS A 78 2.45 -8.25 -20.44
CA LYS A 78 2.53 -7.37 -21.61
C LYS A 78 3.93 -6.78 -21.75
N GLY A 79 4.81 -7.47 -22.49
CA GLY A 79 6.13 -6.95 -22.86
C GLY A 79 7.09 -6.78 -21.69
N GLY A 80 7.16 -7.78 -20.80
CA GLY A 80 7.97 -7.78 -19.58
C GLY A 80 7.35 -6.98 -18.43
N VAL A 81 6.10 -6.54 -18.58
CA VAL A 81 5.36 -5.79 -17.56
C VAL A 81 4.21 -6.63 -17.02
N TYR A 82 4.22 -6.83 -15.71
CA TYR A 82 3.16 -7.49 -14.96
C TYR A 82 2.40 -6.45 -14.15
N ILE A 83 1.07 -6.51 -14.18
CA ILE A 83 0.20 -5.60 -13.44
C ILE A 83 -0.76 -6.40 -12.59
N LEU A 84 -0.65 -6.24 -11.28
CA LEU A 84 -1.53 -6.81 -10.28
C LEU A 84 -2.41 -5.70 -9.72
N ARG A 85 -3.70 -5.98 -9.56
CA ARG A 85 -4.71 -5.02 -9.09
C ARG A 85 -5.34 -5.50 -7.82
N TYR A 86 -5.59 -4.57 -6.91
CA TYR A 86 -6.20 -4.86 -5.63
C TYR A 86 -7.31 -3.86 -5.29
N ASP A 87 -8.31 -4.32 -4.56
CA ASP A 87 -9.35 -3.47 -3.98
C ASP A 87 -8.88 -2.78 -2.68
N ALA A 88 -9.79 -2.09 -1.99
CA ALA A 88 -9.47 -1.39 -0.74
C ALA A 88 -9.04 -2.34 0.40
N ASP A 89 -9.44 -3.61 0.33
CA ASP A 89 -9.17 -4.65 1.32
C ASP A 89 -7.97 -5.53 0.92
N TRP A 90 -7.18 -5.10 -0.07
CA TRP A 90 -6.03 -5.83 -0.62
C TRP A 90 -6.37 -7.20 -1.21
N GLN A 91 -7.61 -7.39 -1.64
CA GLN A 91 -8.01 -8.59 -2.38
C GLN A 91 -7.68 -8.42 -3.85
N ARG A 92 -7.19 -9.50 -4.44
CA ARG A 92 -6.74 -9.50 -5.82
C ARG A 92 -7.93 -9.41 -6.79
N LEU A 93 -7.85 -8.46 -7.71
CA LEU A 93 -8.85 -8.20 -8.73
C LEU A 93 -8.45 -8.80 -10.09
N PRO A 94 -9.42 -9.20 -10.92
CA PRO A 94 -9.16 -9.65 -12.28
C PRO A 94 -8.63 -8.49 -13.14
N ALA A 95 -7.96 -8.85 -14.25
CA ALA A 95 -7.43 -7.87 -15.19
C ALA A 95 -8.53 -6.96 -15.75
N GLY A 96 -8.29 -5.64 -15.73
CA GLY A 96 -9.21 -4.63 -16.27
C GLY A 96 -10.30 -4.14 -15.31
N ALA A 97 -10.39 -4.66 -14.09
CA ALA A 97 -11.26 -4.11 -13.05
C ALA A 97 -10.75 -2.77 -12.51
N ASP A 98 -11.66 -1.93 -12.01
CA ASP A 98 -11.31 -0.70 -11.31
C ASP A 98 -10.66 -1.03 -9.96
N SER A 99 -9.42 -0.57 -9.76
CA SER A 99 -8.60 -0.94 -8.61
C SER A 99 -8.27 0.26 -7.74
N VAL A 100 -8.13 0.02 -6.43
CA VAL A 100 -7.63 1.03 -5.49
C VAL A 100 -6.11 1.04 -5.51
N TYR A 101 -5.50 -0.14 -5.44
CA TYR A 101 -4.05 -0.29 -5.49
C TYR A 101 -3.64 -1.03 -6.77
N GLU A 102 -2.56 -0.57 -7.37
CA GLU A 102 -1.94 -1.21 -8.53
C GLU A 102 -0.47 -1.49 -8.23
N LEU A 103 -0.06 -2.75 -8.36
CA LEU A 103 1.33 -3.17 -8.34
C LEU A 103 1.78 -3.43 -9.77
N ARG A 104 2.85 -2.74 -10.17
CA ARG A 104 3.48 -2.87 -11.48
C ARG A 104 4.89 -3.41 -11.30
N ALA A 105 5.20 -4.51 -11.97
CA ALA A 105 6.54 -5.08 -12.03
C ALA A 105 7.05 -5.04 -13.47
N VAL A 106 8.19 -4.38 -13.67
CA VAL A 106 8.88 -4.31 -14.96
C VAL A 106 10.12 -5.15 -14.88
N ILE A 107 10.25 -6.11 -15.80
CA ILE A 107 11.35 -7.07 -15.80
C ILE A 107 12.12 -6.90 -17.09
N THR A 108 13.42 -6.70 -16.92
CA THR A 108 14.36 -6.56 -18.02
C THR A 108 15.55 -7.49 -17.79
N VAL A 109 16.07 -8.05 -18.87
CA VAL A 109 17.32 -8.81 -18.84
C VAL A 109 18.28 -8.11 -19.78
N ASP A 110 19.44 -7.69 -19.27
CA ASP A 110 20.45 -7.00 -20.06
C ASP A 110 21.34 -7.97 -20.87
N GLU A 111 22.20 -7.42 -21.72
CA GLU A 111 23.14 -8.19 -22.55
C GLU A 111 24.17 -8.99 -21.72
N LYS A 112 24.38 -8.63 -20.45
CA LYS A 112 25.29 -9.31 -19.52
C LYS A 112 24.57 -10.38 -18.70
N ASN A 113 23.33 -10.73 -19.05
CA ASN A 113 22.50 -11.69 -18.33
C ASN A 113 22.21 -11.25 -16.87
N MET A 114 22.14 -9.93 -16.64
CA MET A 114 21.61 -9.37 -15.39
C MET A 114 20.10 -9.19 -15.55
N LEU A 115 19.35 -9.89 -14.71
CA LEU A 115 17.94 -9.65 -14.52
C LEU A 115 17.76 -8.45 -13.59
N GLN A 116 16.96 -7.50 -14.03
CA GLN A 116 16.47 -6.39 -13.24
C GLN A 116 14.95 -6.47 -13.16
N ALA A 117 14.40 -6.35 -11.95
CA ALA A 117 12.98 -6.17 -11.74
C ALA A 117 12.74 -4.89 -10.92
N ASP A 118 12.01 -3.95 -11.53
CA ASP A 118 11.53 -2.75 -10.88
C ASP A 118 10.05 -2.95 -10.51
N ILE A 119 9.77 -3.01 -9.22
CA ILE A 119 8.44 -3.24 -8.67
C ILE A 119 7.98 -1.95 -7.99
N SER A 120 6.79 -1.49 -8.33
CA SER A 120 6.18 -0.28 -7.76
C SER A 120 4.74 -0.56 -7.38
N VAL A 121 4.34 -0.15 -6.18
CA VAL A 121 2.96 -0.22 -5.70
C VAL A 121 2.43 1.19 -5.57
N THR A 122 1.27 1.44 -6.15
CA THR A 122 0.64 2.76 -6.25
C THR A 122 -0.79 2.73 -5.69
N ASP A 123 -1.19 3.80 -5.03
CA ASP A 123 -2.58 4.10 -4.67
C ASP A 123 -3.05 5.25 -5.55
N ARG A 124 -3.96 4.97 -6.50
CA ARG A 124 -4.64 5.86 -7.48
C ARG A 124 -3.81 6.95 -8.19
N ALA A 125 -3.02 7.74 -7.48
CA ALA A 125 -2.15 8.80 -7.98
C ALA A 125 -0.72 8.79 -7.38
N GLU A 126 -0.49 8.19 -6.22
CA GLU A 126 0.80 8.24 -5.51
C GLU A 126 1.47 6.87 -5.42
N THR A 127 2.80 6.85 -5.51
CA THR A 127 3.57 5.63 -5.26
C THR A 127 3.73 5.42 -3.76
N ILE A 128 3.20 4.30 -3.25
CA ILE A 128 3.30 3.93 -1.83
C ILE A 128 4.69 3.35 -1.55
N TYR A 129 5.17 2.46 -2.43
CA TYR A 129 6.40 1.73 -2.21
C TYR A 129 7.03 1.29 -3.53
N THR A 130 8.36 1.20 -3.55
CA THR A 130 9.12 0.63 -4.67
C THR A 130 10.19 -0.32 -4.16
N LEU A 131 10.45 -1.36 -4.96
CA LEU A 131 11.46 -2.37 -4.70
C LEU A 131 12.17 -2.69 -6.01
N ARG A 132 13.50 -2.64 -5.99
CA ARG A 132 14.35 -3.04 -7.11
C ARG A 132 15.09 -4.32 -6.78
N VAL A 133 15.03 -5.29 -7.68
CA VAL A 133 15.79 -6.54 -7.63
C VAL A 133 16.80 -6.56 -8.77
N LEU A 134 18.03 -6.91 -8.46
CA LEU A 134 19.09 -7.17 -9.44
C LEU A 134 19.64 -8.58 -9.18
N ARG A 135 19.66 -9.43 -10.20
CA ARG A 135 20.18 -10.79 -10.10
C ARG A 135 21.00 -11.14 -11.34
N TYR A 136 22.20 -11.66 -11.13
CA TYR A 136 22.99 -12.25 -12.21
C TYR A 136 22.48 -13.66 -12.52
N LEU A 137 22.12 -13.93 -13.78
CA LEU A 137 21.59 -15.23 -14.24
C LEU A 137 22.69 -16.21 -14.69
N GLY A 138 23.97 -15.87 -14.50
CA GLY A 138 25.10 -16.73 -14.91
C GLY A 138 25.50 -16.54 -16.37
N ALA A 139 26.69 -16.98 -16.76
CA ALA A 139 27.06 -17.01 -18.17
C ALA A 139 26.36 -18.20 -18.85
N LYS A 140 25.73 -18.02 -20.02
CA LYS A 140 25.30 -19.15 -20.86
C LYS A 140 26.51 -20.05 -21.09
N ASN A 141 26.54 -21.19 -20.41
CA ASN A 141 27.65 -22.11 -20.51
C ASN A 141 27.62 -22.68 -21.93
N GLY A 142 28.45 -22.11 -22.80
CA GLY A 142 28.68 -22.61 -24.14
C GLY A 142 29.28 -24.00 -24.03
N ARG A 143 28.41 -25.01 -24.04
CA ARG A 143 28.78 -26.41 -24.24
C ARG A 143 29.34 -26.52 -25.66
N LYS A 144 30.63 -26.23 -25.82
CA LYS A 144 31.42 -26.72 -26.94
C LYS A 144 31.51 -28.24 -26.77
N ILE A 145 30.70 -28.95 -27.53
CA ILE A 145 31.03 -30.29 -28.02
C ILE A 145 32.11 -30.17 -29.10
#